data_AF-A0A2E8QS56-F1
#
_entry.id   AF-A0A2E8QS56-F1
#
_cell.length_a   1.000
_cell.length_b   1.000
_cell.length_c   1.000
_cell.angle_alpha   90.00
_cell.angle_beta   90.00
_cell.angle_gamma   90.00
#
_symmetry.space_group_name_H-M   'P 1'
#
loop_
_entity.id
_entity.type
_entity.pdbx_description
1 polymer ?
#
loop_
_entity_poly.entity_id
_entity_poly.type
_entity_poly.pdbx_seq_one_letter_code
_entity_poly.pdbx_strand_id
1 'polypeptide(L)'
;MSNRTELPITASGRLAVGVILVVWAAVNVFSADQTPVIDSEPRLSDLGQYIESSLLEWDLPGLAVAVVLDDKVVFARGFGIKELGKDDPVDAKTLFQIGSTTKAFAAATLGALVDDGLLEWDDPVITHLPWFTLKDPSVTRNVTIRDLLAHRSGMPAHAFPALTLLNAKEVAERARMLDNQTPLRAEFRYSNQAYGIAGLIVEEVTGRDWGDWLKERILSPLQMSDSEGSPYNIWGDLYVAPAFLGTAPRGQVGIADAPEMNVAMPHGVDRDGVRRVLPWQSYDNLQAAGSMVSNVMDMANWLIMQVNAGDFEGVQVLNASTVQEMHAPQISSQSTFLFTDEGRPVSYGMGWTRETFNGKTYLSHGGGIFGFPAYAALLPEIKAGIVVLANGSTWTPYYPHQEITARVFSRLLDLEDEDWKSRAMTQTKAILEQVDQIFAAQDAARAENTETTLPLSEYLGTYTSDVSGPFTIFMDGDRMRLQFEGVGAFSGELEHWHHDEFRLFFDGGDGQAYGSSLVTFTVDTQETVKQLELGAFGVYRPATQ
;
A
#
# COMPACT_ATOMS: atom_id res chain seq x y z
N MET A 1 4.70 20.44 109.14
CA MET A 1 6.16 20.36 108.91
C MET A 1 6.39 20.93 107.51
N SER A 2 7.03 22.10 107.34
CA SER A 2 8.47 22.40 107.56
C SER A 2 9.30 21.77 106.44
N ASN A 3 9.99 22.48 105.53
CA ASN A 3 10.25 23.92 105.32
C ASN A 3 10.04 24.28 103.82
N ARG A 4 9.73 25.52 103.35
CA ARG A 4 10.56 26.75 103.28
C ARG A 4 11.94 26.55 102.60
N THR A 5 12.31 27.23 101.51
CA THR A 5 11.55 28.13 100.60
C THR A 5 12.17 28.03 99.16
N GLU A 6 12.33 28.99 98.22
CA GLU A 6 12.18 30.47 98.13
C GLU A 6 11.91 30.93 96.66
N LEU A 7 12.02 32.23 96.36
CA LEU A 7 11.85 32.93 95.06
C LEU A 7 12.90 34.09 95.00
N PRO A 8 13.18 34.84 93.89
CA PRO A 8 12.26 35.26 92.80
C PRO A 8 12.86 35.54 91.38
N ILE A 9 12.04 36.12 90.47
CA ILE A 9 12.33 36.82 89.16
C ILE A 9 13.09 36.05 88.04
N THR A 10 12.92 36.29 86.73
CA THR A 10 12.28 37.38 85.93
C THR A 10 11.47 36.87 84.71
N ALA A 11 10.56 37.74 84.22
CA ALA A 11 10.16 37.96 82.82
C ALA A 11 9.78 36.77 81.89
N SER A 12 8.46 36.69 81.67
CA SER A 12 7.74 36.33 80.44
C SER A 12 8.52 36.18 79.12
N GLY A 13 8.24 35.09 78.39
CA GLY A 13 8.35 35.03 76.92
C GLY A 13 9.21 33.88 76.37
N ARG A 14 8.58 32.79 75.91
CA ARG A 14 9.24 31.81 75.03
C ARG A 14 8.34 31.28 73.90
N LEU A 15 8.83 31.51 72.69
CA LEU A 15 8.84 30.64 71.51
C LEU A 15 7.59 29.80 71.21
N ALA A 16 6.90 30.17 70.12
CA ALA A 16 6.36 29.18 69.20
C ALA A 16 7.52 28.50 68.45
N VAL A 17 7.45 27.18 68.26
CA VAL A 17 8.45 26.43 67.47
C VAL A 17 8.08 26.53 65.99
N GLY A 18 8.80 27.37 65.24
CA GLY A 18 8.65 27.49 63.79
C GLY A 18 9.31 26.33 63.06
N VAL A 19 8.52 25.48 62.42
CA VAL A 19 9.02 24.49 61.45
C VAL A 19 9.34 25.21 60.14
N ILE A 20 10.61 25.57 59.94
CA ILE A 20 11.08 26.15 58.68
C ILE A 20 11.32 25.01 57.68
N LEU A 21 10.29 24.68 56.90
CA LEU A 21 10.48 23.97 55.64
C LEU A 21 11.08 24.95 54.63
N VAL A 22 12.39 24.84 54.40
CA VAL A 22 13.07 25.55 53.32
C VAL A 22 12.68 24.87 52.01
N VAL A 23 11.58 25.34 51.40
CA VAL A 23 11.24 24.97 50.02
C VAL A 23 12.30 25.56 49.10
N TRP A 24 13.25 24.73 48.67
CA TRP A 24 14.06 25.03 47.50
C TRP A 24 13.13 25.05 46.29
N ALA A 25 12.79 26.25 45.83
CA ALA A 25 12.20 26.44 44.52
C ALA A 25 13.27 26.13 43.47
N ALA A 26 13.41 24.85 43.14
CA ALA A 26 14.14 24.42 41.96
C ALA A 26 13.42 24.97 40.73
N VAL A 27 13.86 26.13 40.26
CA VAL A 27 13.52 26.61 38.93
C VAL A 27 14.22 25.66 37.96
N ASN A 28 13.51 24.61 37.57
CA ASN A 28 13.85 23.82 36.41
C ASN A 28 13.74 24.76 35.21
N VAL A 29 14.84 25.43 34.89
CA VAL A 29 15.11 25.89 33.54
C VAL A 29 15.19 24.62 32.71
N PHE A 30 14.04 24.23 32.16
CA PHE A 30 14.02 23.41 30.97
C PHE A 30 14.79 24.21 29.92
N SER A 31 16.06 23.87 29.74
CA SER A 31 16.66 24.05 28.44
C SER A 31 15.76 23.28 27.50
N ALA A 32 15.14 23.97 26.54
CA ALA A 32 14.66 23.26 25.37
C ALA A 32 15.90 22.58 24.79
N ASP A 33 15.88 21.25 24.67
CA ASP A 33 16.85 20.56 23.85
C ASP A 33 16.66 21.11 22.44
N GLN A 34 17.59 21.97 22.01
CA GLN A 34 17.62 22.43 20.64
C GLN A 34 18.04 21.24 19.80
N THR A 35 17.06 20.50 19.29
CA THR A 35 17.24 19.48 18.25
C THR A 35 18.15 20.10 17.19
N PRO A 36 19.34 19.54 16.94
CA PRO A 36 20.34 20.19 16.11
C PRO A 36 19.77 20.36 14.71
N VAL A 37 19.77 21.60 14.19
CA VAL A 37 19.24 21.92 12.87
C VAL A 37 20.03 21.13 11.83
N ILE A 38 19.34 20.24 11.10
CA ILE A 38 19.96 19.38 10.10
C ILE A 38 20.16 20.20 8.82
N ASP A 39 21.40 20.53 8.51
CA ASP A 39 21.77 21.19 7.25
C ASP A 39 21.77 20.15 6.11
N SER A 40 20.70 20.15 5.33
CA SER A 40 20.40 19.12 4.33
C SER A 40 21.11 19.32 2.98
N GLU A 41 21.44 20.56 2.59
CA GLU A 41 22.11 20.84 1.31
C GLU A 41 23.45 20.07 1.17
N PRO A 42 24.42 20.17 2.10
CA PRO A 42 25.66 19.41 1.97
C PRO A 42 25.42 17.90 2.09
N ARG A 43 24.50 17.46 2.96
CA ARG A 43 24.20 16.05 3.26
C ARG A 43 23.61 15.29 2.06
N LEU A 44 22.81 15.97 1.23
CA LEU A 44 22.12 15.40 0.06
C LEU A 44 22.67 15.87 -1.29
N SER A 45 23.81 16.59 -1.29
CA SER A 45 24.41 17.19 -2.50
C SER A 45 24.72 16.20 -3.63
N ASP A 46 25.03 14.94 -3.30
CA ASP A 46 25.31 13.84 -4.23
C ASP A 46 24.07 12.98 -4.58
N LEU A 47 22.92 13.21 -3.95
CA LEU A 47 21.73 12.35 -4.04
C LEU A 47 21.24 12.19 -5.49
N GLY A 48 21.29 13.25 -6.30
CA GLY A 48 20.90 13.18 -7.71
C GLY A 48 21.74 12.19 -8.52
N GLN A 49 23.06 12.19 -8.33
CA GLN A 49 23.97 11.27 -9.02
C GLN A 49 23.77 9.82 -8.54
N TYR A 50 23.50 9.63 -7.24
CA TYR A 50 23.18 8.31 -6.69
C TYR A 50 21.89 7.74 -7.31
N ILE A 51 20.84 8.57 -7.42
CA ILE A 51 19.56 8.19 -8.03
C ILE A 51 19.73 7.88 -9.53
N GLU A 52 20.46 8.70 -10.28
CA GLU A 52 20.77 8.45 -11.70
C GLU A 52 21.51 7.10 -11.89
N SER A 53 22.41 6.76 -10.96
CA SER A 53 23.11 5.48 -10.92
C SER A 53 22.21 4.31 -10.52
N SER A 54 21.28 4.45 -9.56
CA SER A 54 20.26 3.42 -9.28
C SER A 54 19.32 3.19 -10.46
N LEU A 55 18.85 4.26 -11.14
CA LEU A 55 17.96 4.12 -12.30
C LEU A 55 18.57 3.21 -13.38
N LEU A 56 19.86 3.37 -13.67
CA LEU A 56 20.59 2.54 -14.63
C LEU A 56 20.78 1.09 -14.16
N GLU A 57 21.14 0.88 -12.89
CA GLU A 57 21.48 -0.45 -12.36
C GLU A 57 20.27 -1.37 -12.16
N TRP A 58 19.08 -0.81 -11.96
CA TRP A 58 17.83 -1.56 -11.80
C TRP A 58 17.00 -1.71 -13.10
N ASP A 59 17.44 -1.16 -14.24
CA ASP A 59 16.69 -1.04 -15.52
C ASP A 59 15.39 -0.20 -15.43
N LEU A 60 15.54 0.99 -14.84
CA LEU A 60 14.58 2.11 -14.76
C LEU A 60 14.21 2.79 -16.10
N PRO A 61 12.96 2.77 -16.61
CA PRO A 61 12.51 3.81 -17.54
C PRO A 61 12.57 5.19 -16.89
N GLY A 62 12.00 5.35 -15.69
CA GLY A 62 12.02 6.60 -14.94
C GLY A 62 11.53 6.48 -13.49
N LEU A 63 11.84 7.50 -12.69
CA LEU A 63 11.36 7.66 -11.32
C LEU A 63 11.41 9.13 -10.88
N ALA A 64 10.64 9.47 -9.86
CA ALA A 64 10.68 10.75 -9.16
C ALA A 64 10.89 10.53 -7.65
N VAL A 65 11.61 11.45 -7.03
CA VAL A 65 11.89 11.46 -5.58
C VAL A 65 11.66 12.85 -5.02
N ALA A 66 11.00 12.94 -3.87
CA ALA A 66 11.06 14.11 -3.01
C ALA A 66 11.43 13.74 -1.57
N VAL A 67 12.20 14.62 -0.91
CA VAL A 67 12.62 14.51 0.48
C VAL A 67 12.15 15.75 1.22
N VAL A 68 11.54 15.56 2.38
CA VAL A 68 11.11 16.63 3.29
C VAL A 68 11.90 16.57 4.59
N LEU A 69 12.11 17.74 5.17
CA LEU A 69 12.78 17.94 6.46
C LEU A 69 12.20 19.19 7.11
N ASP A 70 11.70 19.04 8.34
CA ASP A 70 10.83 20.03 8.98
C ASP A 70 9.68 20.43 8.01
N ASP A 71 9.38 21.72 7.90
CA ASP A 71 8.27 22.26 7.12
C ASP A 71 8.65 22.49 5.63
N LYS A 72 9.64 21.75 5.10
CA LYS A 72 10.28 22.06 3.81
C LYS A 72 10.55 20.84 2.94
N VAL A 73 10.29 20.99 1.64
CA VAL A 73 10.85 20.15 0.60
C VAL A 73 12.32 20.53 0.39
N VAL A 74 13.25 19.63 0.74
CA VAL A 74 14.70 19.85 0.63
C VAL A 74 15.32 19.22 -0.62
N PHE A 75 14.58 18.32 -1.28
CA PHE A 75 14.90 17.76 -2.59
C PHE A 75 13.60 17.38 -3.30
N ALA A 76 13.47 17.68 -4.59
CA ALA A 76 12.39 17.16 -5.43
C ALA A 76 12.84 17.14 -6.89
N ARG A 77 13.00 15.94 -7.48
CA ARG A 77 13.47 15.75 -8.87
C ARG A 77 12.86 14.49 -9.50
N GLY A 78 12.62 14.58 -10.80
CA GLY A 78 12.39 13.43 -11.68
C GLY A 78 13.65 13.02 -12.43
N PHE A 79 13.67 11.77 -12.90
CA PHE A 79 14.78 11.09 -13.54
C PHE A 79 14.27 10.07 -14.57
N GLY A 80 14.97 9.92 -15.70
CA GLY A 80 14.53 9.03 -16.78
C GLY A 80 13.33 9.58 -17.58
N ILE A 81 12.60 8.70 -18.25
CA ILE A 81 11.54 9.01 -19.23
C ILE A 81 10.15 8.54 -18.79
N LYS A 82 9.12 9.28 -19.21
CA LYS A 82 7.71 9.00 -18.90
C LYS A 82 7.19 7.75 -19.62
N GLU A 83 7.70 7.45 -20.81
CA GLU A 83 7.27 6.33 -21.65
C GLU A 83 8.42 5.82 -22.53
N LEU A 84 8.61 4.51 -22.61
CA LEU A 84 9.66 3.86 -23.37
C LEU A 84 9.53 4.14 -24.88
N GLY A 85 10.60 4.65 -25.48
CA GLY A 85 10.63 5.04 -26.90
C GLY A 85 10.25 6.51 -27.17
N LYS A 86 10.05 7.31 -26.12
CA LYS A 86 9.91 8.77 -26.17
C LYS A 86 10.99 9.44 -25.32
N ASP A 87 11.31 10.69 -25.65
CA ASP A 87 12.36 11.48 -24.96
C ASP A 87 11.82 12.30 -23.78
N ASP A 88 10.51 12.26 -23.51
CA ASP A 88 9.81 13.06 -22.50
C ASP A 88 10.29 12.72 -21.07
N PRO A 89 10.98 13.64 -20.36
CA PRO A 89 11.65 13.35 -19.11
C PRO A 89 10.69 13.39 -17.91
N VAL A 90 10.84 12.46 -16.97
CA VAL A 90 10.14 12.53 -15.67
C VAL A 90 10.60 13.78 -14.91
N ASP A 91 9.64 14.48 -14.32
CA ASP A 91 9.85 15.66 -13.46
C ASP A 91 9.18 15.48 -12.08
N ALA A 92 9.34 16.46 -11.19
CA ALA A 92 8.81 16.38 -9.82
C ALA A 92 7.27 16.49 -9.71
N LYS A 93 6.58 16.90 -10.78
CA LYS A 93 5.11 16.96 -10.88
C LYS A 93 4.51 15.91 -11.82
N THR A 94 5.32 14.97 -12.32
CA THR A 94 4.85 13.84 -13.12
C THR A 94 3.99 12.93 -12.25
N LEU A 95 2.81 12.57 -12.75
CA LEU A 95 1.80 11.77 -12.07
C LEU A 95 2.03 10.27 -12.26
N PHE A 96 1.90 9.53 -11.16
CA PHE A 96 1.98 8.09 -11.06
C PHE A 96 0.78 7.57 -10.25
N GLN A 97 0.34 6.34 -10.48
CA GLN A 97 -0.59 5.69 -9.56
C GLN A 97 0.17 5.26 -8.29
N ILE A 98 -0.24 5.75 -7.11
CA ILE A 98 0.50 5.47 -5.86
C ILE A 98 0.11 4.13 -5.22
N GLY A 99 -0.88 3.43 -5.78
CA GLY A 99 -1.31 2.11 -5.33
C GLY A 99 -1.59 2.07 -3.83
N SER A 100 -1.18 0.99 -3.17
CA SER A 100 -1.46 0.78 -1.74
C SER A 100 -0.94 1.85 -0.76
N THR A 101 -0.08 2.80 -1.14
CA THR A 101 0.22 3.99 -0.30
C THR A 101 -1.04 4.83 -0.03
N THR A 102 -2.07 4.72 -0.87
CA THR A 102 -3.46 5.19 -0.63
C THR A 102 -3.99 4.83 0.76
N LYS A 103 -3.58 3.71 1.35
CA LYS A 103 -4.06 3.25 2.67
C LYS A 103 -3.77 4.25 3.80
N ALA A 104 -2.65 4.97 3.72
CA ALA A 104 -2.33 6.02 4.68
C ALA A 104 -3.31 7.22 4.59
N PHE A 105 -3.74 7.56 3.36
CA PHE A 105 -4.76 8.57 3.11
C PHE A 105 -6.16 8.12 3.54
N ALA A 106 -6.52 6.85 3.31
CA ALA A 106 -7.79 6.30 3.77
C ALA A 106 -7.92 6.33 5.30
N ALA A 107 -6.86 5.97 6.03
CA ALA A 107 -6.80 6.13 7.47
C ALA A 107 -6.96 7.60 7.90
N ALA A 108 -6.34 8.56 7.19
CA ALA A 108 -6.55 9.99 7.44
C ALA A 108 -7.98 10.47 7.14
N THR A 109 -8.64 9.99 6.08
CA THR A 109 -10.02 10.39 5.76
C THR A 109 -11.04 9.94 6.81
N LEU A 110 -10.77 8.82 7.50
CA LEU A 110 -11.55 8.36 8.66
C LEU A 110 -11.12 9.09 9.94
N GLY A 111 -9.83 9.41 10.08
CA GLY A 111 -9.31 10.27 11.15
C GLY A 111 -9.95 11.66 11.15
N ALA A 112 -10.18 12.25 9.98
CA ALA A 112 -10.93 13.49 9.83
C ALA A 112 -12.38 13.37 10.35
N LEU A 113 -13.03 12.21 10.17
CA LEU A 113 -14.36 11.94 10.72
C LEU A 113 -14.35 11.71 12.24
N VAL A 114 -13.26 11.18 12.81
CA VAL A 114 -13.04 11.14 14.27
C VAL A 114 -12.85 12.56 14.82
N ASP A 115 -12.05 13.39 14.14
CA ASP A 115 -11.76 14.77 14.52
C ASP A 115 -13.00 15.67 14.43
N ASP A 116 -13.84 15.46 13.41
CA ASP A 116 -15.14 16.13 13.24
C ASP A 116 -16.24 15.54 14.17
N GLY A 117 -15.94 14.48 14.94
CA GLY A 117 -16.83 13.88 15.93
C GLY A 117 -17.99 13.05 15.37
N LEU A 118 -17.82 12.52 14.15
CA LEU A 118 -18.86 11.80 13.38
C LEU A 118 -18.81 10.28 13.54
N LEU A 119 -17.66 9.72 13.95
CA LEU A 119 -17.47 8.30 14.29
C LEU A 119 -16.33 8.11 15.30
N GLU A 120 -16.24 6.93 15.92
CA GLU A 120 -15.10 6.52 16.75
C GLU A 120 -14.28 5.41 16.07
N TRP A 121 -12.95 5.39 16.28
CA TRP A 121 -12.06 4.33 15.74
C TRP A 121 -12.51 2.90 16.07
N ASP A 122 -13.12 2.72 17.24
CA ASP A 122 -13.55 1.43 17.77
C ASP A 122 -15.07 1.19 17.60
N ASP A 123 -15.75 2.00 16.77
CA ASP A 123 -17.09 1.67 16.28
C ASP A 123 -17.09 0.33 15.53
N PRO A 124 -18.03 -0.59 15.83
CA PRO A 124 -18.32 -1.73 14.97
C PRO A 124 -18.68 -1.27 13.55
N VAL A 125 -18.16 -1.95 12.53
CA VAL A 125 -18.42 -1.61 11.12
C VAL A 125 -19.93 -1.56 10.81
N ILE A 126 -20.72 -2.43 11.46
CA ILE A 126 -22.18 -2.50 11.30
C ILE A 126 -22.97 -1.36 11.97
N THR A 127 -22.32 -0.50 12.77
CA THR A 127 -22.92 0.76 13.24
C THR A 127 -23.14 1.70 12.06
N HIS A 128 -22.14 1.80 11.19
CA HIS A 128 -22.13 2.68 10.02
C HIS A 128 -22.66 1.97 8.76
N LEU A 129 -22.42 0.67 8.59
CA LEU A 129 -22.94 -0.13 7.47
C LEU A 129 -23.87 -1.26 7.96
N PRO A 130 -25.15 -1.00 8.32
CA PRO A 130 -26.04 -2.01 8.91
C PRO A 130 -26.37 -3.22 8.00
N TRP A 131 -26.09 -3.12 6.71
CA TRP A 131 -26.23 -4.19 5.72
C TRP A 131 -24.99 -5.09 5.61
N PHE A 132 -23.84 -4.67 6.15
CA PHE A 132 -22.58 -5.39 6.04
C PHE A 132 -22.61 -6.69 6.87
N THR A 133 -22.14 -7.78 6.27
CA THR A 133 -22.09 -9.10 6.91
C THR A 133 -20.82 -9.85 6.52
N LEU A 134 -20.24 -10.55 7.49
CA LEU A 134 -19.17 -11.53 7.29
C LEU A 134 -19.71 -12.94 7.58
N LYS A 135 -19.01 -13.95 7.06
CA LYS A 135 -19.42 -15.36 7.17
C LYS A 135 -19.56 -15.86 8.61
N ASP A 136 -18.79 -15.30 9.55
CA ASP A 136 -19.02 -15.43 10.99
C ASP A 136 -19.85 -14.24 11.52
N PRO A 137 -21.08 -14.48 12.02
CA PRO A 137 -21.89 -13.45 12.69
C PRO A 137 -21.22 -12.86 13.94
N SER A 138 -20.28 -13.57 14.57
CA SER A 138 -19.51 -13.08 15.71
C SER A 138 -18.50 -12.02 15.27
N VAL A 139 -17.71 -12.27 14.23
CA VAL A 139 -16.80 -11.26 13.65
C VAL A 139 -17.59 -10.07 13.14
N THR A 140 -18.71 -10.30 12.43
CA THR A 140 -19.62 -9.25 11.93
C THR A 140 -20.02 -8.23 13.00
N ARG A 141 -20.30 -8.68 14.24
CA ARG A 141 -20.73 -7.80 15.36
C ARG A 141 -19.58 -7.12 16.11
N ASN A 142 -18.33 -7.52 15.89
CA ASN A 142 -17.20 -7.11 16.74
C ASN A 142 -16.02 -6.51 15.97
N VAL A 143 -15.97 -6.63 14.64
CA VAL A 143 -14.96 -5.98 13.80
C VAL A 143 -15.20 -4.47 13.78
N THR A 144 -14.16 -3.69 14.09
CA THR A 144 -14.23 -2.21 14.15
C THR A 144 -13.51 -1.54 12.98
N ILE A 145 -13.72 -0.23 12.81
CA ILE A 145 -12.99 0.59 11.81
C ILE A 145 -11.48 0.42 11.98
N ARG A 146 -10.98 0.51 13.23
CA ARG A 146 -9.59 0.22 13.59
C ARG A 146 -9.14 -1.19 13.20
N ASP A 147 -9.99 -2.22 13.31
CA ASP A 147 -9.61 -3.58 12.92
C ASP A 147 -9.43 -3.74 11.41
N LEU A 148 -10.19 -2.98 10.61
CA LEU A 148 -10.02 -2.90 9.15
C LEU A 148 -8.69 -2.22 8.81
N LEU A 149 -8.48 -1.00 9.34
CA LEU A 149 -7.32 -0.17 9.04
C LEU A 149 -6.01 -0.78 9.56
N ALA A 150 -6.03 -1.47 10.69
CA ALA A 150 -4.87 -2.16 11.27
C ALA A 150 -4.61 -3.56 10.67
N HIS A 151 -5.31 -3.97 9.60
CA HIS A 151 -5.15 -5.29 8.97
C HIS A 151 -5.25 -6.45 9.98
N ARG A 152 -6.21 -6.38 10.90
CA ARG A 152 -6.42 -7.36 11.98
C ARG A 152 -7.85 -7.89 12.06
N SER A 153 -8.67 -7.61 11.04
CA SER A 153 -10.01 -8.20 10.85
C SER A 153 -9.99 -9.70 10.56
N GLY A 154 -8.85 -10.22 10.07
CA GLY A 154 -8.68 -11.61 9.62
C GLY A 154 -9.26 -11.91 8.23
N MET A 155 -9.76 -10.88 7.52
CA MET A 155 -10.27 -10.99 6.15
C MET A 155 -9.14 -11.29 5.14
N PRO A 156 -9.41 -12.01 4.04
CA PRO A 156 -8.41 -12.29 3.02
C PRO A 156 -7.94 -11.05 2.23
N ALA A 157 -6.79 -11.19 1.56
CA ALA A 157 -6.09 -10.10 0.88
C ALA A 157 -6.87 -9.42 -0.26
N HIS A 158 -7.56 -10.20 -1.08
CA HIS A 158 -8.27 -9.76 -2.29
C HIS A 158 -9.60 -10.52 -2.45
N ALA A 159 -10.50 -10.01 -3.29
CA ALA A 159 -11.75 -10.67 -3.70
C ALA A 159 -11.78 -10.96 -5.21
N PHE A 160 -10.72 -11.61 -5.71
CA PHE A 160 -10.66 -12.22 -7.06
C PHE A 160 -10.64 -11.23 -8.26
N PRO A 161 -10.15 -11.65 -9.44
CA PRO A 161 -10.23 -10.83 -10.68
C PRO A 161 -11.68 -10.54 -11.12
N ALA A 162 -12.64 -11.26 -10.54
CA ALA A 162 -14.08 -10.96 -10.46
C ALA A 162 -14.44 -9.48 -10.28
N LEU A 163 -13.57 -8.74 -9.60
CA LEU A 163 -13.64 -7.30 -9.38
C LEU A 163 -13.91 -6.49 -10.68
N THR A 164 -13.61 -7.03 -11.86
CA THR A 164 -13.88 -6.42 -13.19
C THR A 164 -15.30 -5.96 -13.45
N LEU A 165 -16.30 -6.42 -12.70
CA LEU A 165 -17.72 -6.14 -12.97
C LEU A 165 -18.51 -5.59 -11.76
N LEU A 166 -17.87 -5.43 -10.60
CA LEU A 166 -18.56 -5.19 -9.32
C LEU A 166 -18.32 -3.77 -8.80
N ASN A 167 -19.38 -3.09 -8.38
CA ASN A 167 -19.26 -1.85 -7.60
C ASN A 167 -18.77 -2.15 -6.18
N ALA A 168 -18.18 -1.16 -5.50
CA ALA A 168 -17.56 -1.33 -4.18
C ALA A 168 -18.51 -1.95 -3.13
N LYS A 169 -19.79 -1.58 -3.15
CA LYS A 169 -20.80 -2.16 -2.26
C LYS A 169 -21.05 -3.65 -2.51
N GLU A 170 -21.10 -4.10 -3.77
CA GLU A 170 -21.21 -5.53 -4.06
C GLU A 170 -19.95 -6.31 -3.63
N VAL A 171 -18.76 -5.72 -3.79
CA VAL A 171 -17.51 -6.32 -3.28
C VAL A 171 -17.59 -6.53 -1.76
N ALA A 172 -18.04 -5.52 -1.02
CA ALA A 172 -18.27 -5.61 0.42
C ALA A 172 -19.37 -6.62 0.79
N GLU A 173 -20.46 -6.72 0.02
CA GLU A 173 -21.50 -7.73 0.25
C GLU A 173 -21.01 -9.17 -0.02
N ARG A 174 -20.08 -9.39 -0.95
CA ARG A 174 -19.49 -10.71 -1.20
C ARG A 174 -18.55 -11.18 -0.08
N ALA A 175 -18.09 -10.29 0.81
CA ALA A 175 -17.31 -10.67 1.98
C ALA A 175 -18.02 -11.69 2.90
N ARG A 176 -19.37 -11.74 2.89
CA ARG A 176 -20.18 -12.75 3.60
C ARG A 176 -19.96 -14.19 3.12
N MET A 177 -19.38 -14.38 1.94
CA MET A 177 -19.11 -15.71 1.35
C MET A 177 -17.73 -16.25 1.75
N LEU A 178 -16.82 -15.36 2.14
CA LEU A 178 -15.40 -15.66 2.34
C LEU A 178 -15.15 -16.20 3.75
N ASP A 179 -14.24 -17.17 3.86
CA ASP A 179 -13.68 -17.57 5.15
C ASP A 179 -12.60 -16.58 5.58
N ASN A 180 -12.64 -16.22 6.86
CA ASN A 180 -11.55 -15.48 7.51
C ASN A 180 -10.28 -16.36 7.51
N GLN A 181 -9.15 -15.79 7.11
CA GLN A 181 -7.86 -16.50 7.13
C GLN A 181 -7.31 -16.65 8.55
N THR A 182 -7.69 -15.75 9.46
CA THR A 182 -7.34 -15.81 10.89
C THR A 182 -8.50 -15.34 11.78
N PRO A 183 -8.52 -15.71 13.07
CA PRO A 183 -9.46 -15.13 14.03
C PRO A 183 -9.25 -13.62 14.18
N LEU A 184 -10.34 -12.88 14.42
CA LEU A 184 -10.34 -11.44 14.66
C LEU A 184 -9.29 -11.05 15.72
N ARG A 185 -8.41 -10.10 15.36
CA ARG A 185 -7.29 -9.56 16.18
C ARG A 185 -6.18 -10.54 16.57
N ALA A 186 -6.17 -11.79 16.06
CA ALA A 186 -5.16 -12.78 16.42
C ALA A 186 -3.80 -12.59 15.71
N GLU A 187 -3.82 -12.19 14.44
CA GLU A 187 -2.63 -12.01 13.60
C GLU A 187 -2.84 -10.89 12.58
N PHE A 188 -1.75 -10.24 12.15
CA PHE A 188 -1.77 -9.33 11.00
C PHE A 188 -2.07 -10.11 9.71
N ARG A 189 -3.13 -9.72 9.00
CA ARG A 189 -3.49 -10.21 7.67
C ARG A 189 -3.90 -9.03 6.80
N TYR A 190 -3.01 -8.71 5.86
CA TYR A 190 -3.21 -7.66 4.86
C TYR A 190 -4.51 -7.89 4.08
N SER A 191 -5.34 -6.85 3.93
CA SER A 191 -6.61 -6.94 3.20
C SER A 191 -6.98 -5.64 2.51
N ASN A 192 -7.08 -5.69 1.18
CA ASN A 192 -7.59 -4.58 0.37
C ASN A 192 -9.10 -4.43 0.53
N GLN A 193 -9.83 -5.55 0.70
CA GLN A 193 -11.27 -5.53 1.00
C GLN A 193 -11.58 -4.72 2.25
N ALA A 194 -10.80 -4.92 3.32
CA ALA A 194 -10.97 -4.17 4.57
C ALA A 194 -10.87 -2.65 4.35
N TYR A 195 -9.98 -2.20 3.45
CA TYR A 195 -9.84 -0.78 3.11
C TYR A 195 -10.95 -0.28 2.17
N GLY A 196 -11.41 -1.07 1.20
CA GLY A 196 -12.59 -0.72 0.40
C GLY A 196 -13.85 -0.55 1.26
N ILE A 197 -14.06 -1.44 2.24
CA ILE A 197 -15.15 -1.33 3.23
C ILE A 197 -14.96 -0.08 4.10
N ALA A 198 -13.72 0.27 4.47
CA ALA A 198 -13.42 1.49 5.20
C ALA A 198 -13.74 2.76 4.36
N GLY A 199 -13.58 2.71 3.04
CA GLY A 199 -14.06 3.74 2.10
C GLY A 199 -15.59 3.90 2.13
N LEU A 200 -16.33 2.79 2.03
CA LEU A 200 -17.81 2.82 2.12
C LEU A 200 -18.35 3.41 3.43
N ILE A 201 -17.59 3.34 4.54
CA ILE A 201 -17.96 4.00 5.80
C ILE A 201 -17.88 5.52 5.66
N VAL A 202 -16.88 6.05 4.96
CA VAL A 202 -16.80 7.48 4.62
C VAL A 202 -17.99 7.88 3.75
N GLU A 203 -18.35 7.07 2.75
CA GLU A 203 -19.47 7.35 1.85
C GLU A 203 -20.80 7.45 2.57
N GLU A 204 -21.14 6.48 3.43
CA GLU A 204 -22.42 6.48 4.18
C GLU A 204 -22.46 7.59 5.25
N VAL A 205 -21.34 7.88 5.92
CA VAL A 205 -21.28 8.94 6.96
C VAL A 205 -21.33 10.35 6.36
N THR A 206 -20.76 10.57 5.16
CA THR A 206 -20.66 11.92 4.55
C THR A 206 -21.68 12.19 3.45
N GLY A 207 -22.22 11.16 2.80
CA GLY A 207 -23.04 11.26 1.60
C GLY A 207 -22.26 11.67 0.34
N ARG A 208 -20.95 11.40 0.27
CA ARG A 208 -20.05 11.73 -0.83
C ARG A 208 -19.20 10.54 -1.27
N ASP A 209 -18.66 10.57 -2.48
CA ASP A 209 -17.61 9.63 -2.92
C ASP A 209 -16.37 9.75 -2.01
N TRP A 210 -15.66 8.65 -1.75
CA TRP A 210 -14.46 8.69 -0.90
C TRP A 210 -13.35 9.57 -1.52
N GLY A 211 -13.23 9.60 -2.85
CA GLY A 211 -12.33 10.50 -3.58
C GLY A 211 -12.70 11.98 -3.42
N ASP A 212 -14.00 12.33 -3.42
CA ASP A 212 -14.46 13.70 -3.17
C ASP A 212 -14.17 14.15 -1.73
N TRP A 213 -14.42 13.29 -0.73
CA TRP A 213 -14.12 13.59 0.68
C TRP A 213 -12.61 13.69 0.93
N LEU A 214 -11.81 12.77 0.37
CA LEU A 214 -10.35 12.85 0.32
C LEU A 214 -9.89 14.22 -0.23
N LYS A 215 -10.48 14.64 -1.35
CA LYS A 215 -10.11 15.90 -2.01
C LYS A 215 -10.47 17.14 -1.21
N GLU A 216 -11.65 17.16 -0.60
CA GLU A 216 -12.10 18.26 0.26
C GLU A 216 -11.29 18.35 1.56
N ARG A 217 -11.07 17.23 2.26
CA ARG A 217 -10.58 17.22 3.65
C ARG A 217 -9.09 17.02 3.79
N ILE A 218 -8.41 16.41 2.81
CA ILE A 218 -6.99 16.11 2.86
C ILE A 218 -6.24 16.83 1.73
N LEU A 219 -6.58 16.60 0.46
CA LEU A 219 -5.77 17.10 -0.67
C LEU A 219 -5.81 18.63 -0.80
N SER A 220 -7.00 19.24 -0.72
CA SER A 220 -7.14 20.70 -0.90
C SER A 220 -6.48 21.51 0.23
N PRO A 221 -6.63 21.16 1.54
CA PRO A 221 -5.89 21.81 2.62
C PRO A 221 -4.36 21.66 2.49
N LEU A 222 -3.89 20.54 1.94
CA LEU A 222 -2.47 20.27 1.69
C LEU A 222 -1.95 20.82 0.35
N GLN A 223 -2.76 21.58 -0.39
CA GLN A 223 -2.41 22.15 -1.70
C GLN A 223 -1.95 21.09 -2.72
N MET A 224 -2.43 19.85 -2.58
CA MET A 224 -2.16 18.72 -3.49
C MET A 224 -3.06 18.82 -4.74
N SER A 225 -2.83 19.87 -5.53
CA SER A 225 -3.70 20.29 -6.64
C SER A 225 -3.78 19.32 -7.82
N ASP A 226 -2.79 18.45 -7.95
CA ASP A 226 -2.63 17.56 -9.11
C ASP A 226 -2.95 16.10 -8.75
N SER A 227 -3.22 15.85 -7.46
CA SER A 227 -3.57 14.54 -6.91
C SER A 227 -5.07 14.27 -6.96
N GLU A 228 -5.45 13.03 -7.23
CA GLU A 228 -6.84 12.62 -7.44
C GLU A 228 -7.14 11.26 -6.79
N GLY A 229 -8.42 11.04 -6.47
CA GLY A 229 -8.91 9.81 -5.85
C GLY A 229 -8.96 8.60 -6.81
N SER A 230 -9.02 8.83 -8.12
CA SER A 230 -9.18 7.80 -9.16
C SER A 230 -8.34 8.09 -10.40
N PRO A 231 -7.85 7.08 -11.14
CA PRO A 231 -7.27 7.27 -12.46
C PRO A 231 -8.25 7.87 -13.48
N TYR A 232 -9.56 7.69 -13.31
CA TYR A 232 -10.58 8.29 -14.19
C TYR A 232 -10.77 9.81 -13.98
N ASN A 233 -10.19 10.39 -12.92
CA ASN A 233 -10.10 11.84 -12.80
C ASN A 233 -9.00 12.43 -13.72
N ILE A 234 -8.04 11.61 -14.14
CA ILE A 234 -6.87 11.99 -14.95
C ILE A 234 -7.03 11.58 -16.42
N TRP A 235 -7.73 10.46 -16.67
CA TRP A 235 -7.86 9.83 -17.98
C TRP A 235 -9.31 9.46 -18.31
N GLY A 236 -9.68 9.52 -19.59
CA GLY A 236 -10.92 8.94 -20.08
C GLY A 236 -10.88 7.40 -20.18
N ASP A 237 -12.05 6.77 -20.15
CA ASP A 237 -12.28 5.32 -19.99
C ASP A 237 -11.44 4.40 -20.91
N LEU A 238 -11.07 4.88 -22.11
CA LEU A 238 -10.31 4.11 -23.09
C LEU A 238 -8.84 3.86 -22.69
N TYR A 239 -8.33 4.64 -21.72
CA TYR A 239 -6.92 4.68 -21.35
C TYR A 239 -6.61 3.99 -20.01
N VAL A 240 -7.65 3.67 -19.24
CA VAL A 240 -7.57 2.96 -17.95
C VAL A 240 -8.17 1.57 -18.14
N ALA A 241 -7.39 0.53 -17.89
CA ALA A 241 -7.92 -0.83 -17.81
C ALA A 241 -8.91 -0.92 -16.63
N PRO A 242 -10.17 -1.35 -16.81
CA PRO A 242 -11.23 -1.12 -15.83
C PRO A 242 -11.15 -1.98 -14.56
N ALA A 243 -10.09 -2.78 -14.41
CA ALA A 243 -9.76 -3.49 -13.20
C ALA A 243 -8.24 -3.53 -12.98
N PHE A 244 -7.84 -3.87 -11.76
CA PHE A 244 -6.52 -4.38 -11.45
C PHE A 244 -6.36 -5.77 -12.07
N LEU A 245 -5.28 -5.98 -12.84
CA LEU A 245 -5.14 -7.07 -13.82
C LEU A 245 -6.10 -6.93 -15.02
N GLY A 246 -6.57 -5.72 -15.31
CA GLY A 246 -7.29 -5.42 -16.53
C GLY A 246 -6.35 -5.34 -17.73
N THR A 247 -6.85 -5.72 -18.89
CA THR A 247 -6.26 -5.31 -20.17
C THR A 247 -6.82 -3.94 -20.55
N ALA A 248 -6.04 -3.06 -21.17
CA ALA A 248 -6.63 -2.03 -22.01
C ALA A 248 -6.85 -2.60 -23.43
N PRO A 249 -7.49 -1.87 -24.36
CA PRO A 249 -7.55 -2.22 -25.78
C PRO A 249 -6.15 -2.28 -26.46
N ARG A 250 -5.39 -3.34 -26.15
CA ARG A 250 -4.09 -3.79 -26.69
C ARG A 250 -3.17 -2.67 -27.24
N GLY A 251 -2.54 -1.94 -26.31
CA GLY A 251 -1.23 -1.31 -26.55
C GLY A 251 -1.20 -0.13 -27.52
N GLN A 252 -2.25 0.69 -27.58
CA GLN A 252 -2.30 1.92 -28.39
C GLN A 252 -2.36 3.21 -27.55
N VAL A 253 -2.10 3.12 -26.25
CA VAL A 253 -2.24 4.23 -25.29
C VAL A 253 -0.87 4.67 -24.79
N GLY A 254 -0.60 5.98 -24.82
CA GLY A 254 0.57 6.59 -24.21
C GLY A 254 0.37 8.07 -23.86
N ILE A 255 1.43 8.77 -23.46
CA ILE A 255 1.38 10.20 -23.09
C ILE A 255 0.95 11.12 -24.24
N ALA A 256 0.94 10.62 -25.48
CA ALA A 256 0.48 11.37 -26.65
C ALA A 256 -1.05 11.51 -26.70
N ASP A 257 -1.78 10.64 -25.99
CA ASP A 257 -3.24 10.60 -25.95
C ASP A 257 -3.83 11.50 -24.85
N ALA A 258 -2.99 11.98 -23.92
CA ALA A 258 -3.31 12.98 -22.90
C ALA A 258 -2.27 14.13 -22.89
N PRO A 259 -2.10 14.88 -24.00
CA PRO A 259 -1.00 15.84 -24.18
C PRO A 259 -1.00 17.04 -23.22
N GLU A 260 -2.13 17.31 -22.55
CA GLU A 260 -2.28 18.37 -21.54
C GLU A 260 -1.90 17.88 -20.12
N MET A 261 -1.69 16.57 -19.91
CA MET A 261 -1.49 15.97 -18.59
C MET A 261 -0.03 15.58 -18.36
N ASN A 262 0.51 15.91 -17.18
CA ASN A 262 1.87 15.55 -16.81
C ASN A 262 1.92 14.11 -16.24
N VAL A 263 1.82 13.10 -17.09
CA VAL A 263 1.65 11.68 -16.70
C VAL A 263 2.84 10.81 -17.10
N ALA A 264 3.20 9.86 -16.24
CA ALA A 264 4.02 8.71 -16.64
C ALA A 264 3.14 7.59 -17.20
N MET A 265 3.71 6.72 -18.04
CA MET A 265 3.11 5.43 -18.40
C MET A 265 3.80 4.30 -17.62
N PRO A 266 3.08 3.32 -17.08
CA PRO A 266 3.67 2.18 -16.39
C PRO A 266 4.39 1.23 -17.36
N HIS A 267 5.40 0.51 -16.86
CA HIS A 267 6.13 -0.49 -17.64
C HIS A 267 6.28 -1.84 -16.93
N GLY A 268 5.99 -2.92 -17.64
CA GLY A 268 6.21 -4.30 -17.23
C GLY A 268 7.15 -5.03 -18.19
N VAL A 269 7.45 -6.30 -17.92
CA VAL A 269 8.35 -7.14 -18.72
C VAL A 269 7.61 -8.39 -19.17
N ASP A 270 7.39 -8.52 -20.48
CA ASP A 270 6.61 -9.62 -21.05
C ASP A 270 7.31 -10.99 -20.94
N ARG A 271 6.64 -12.05 -21.41
CA ARG A 271 7.16 -13.43 -21.33
C ARG A 271 8.45 -13.67 -22.13
N ASP A 272 8.77 -12.80 -23.08
CA ASP A 272 9.99 -12.87 -23.89
C ASP A 272 11.15 -12.07 -23.25
N GLY A 273 10.93 -11.49 -22.06
CA GLY A 273 11.88 -10.64 -21.35
C GLY A 273 11.93 -9.19 -21.87
N VAL A 274 10.95 -8.78 -22.69
CA VAL A 274 10.96 -7.45 -23.32
C VAL A 274 10.12 -6.47 -22.50
N ARG A 275 10.71 -5.33 -22.13
CA ARG A 275 10.00 -4.25 -21.43
C ARG A 275 8.97 -3.59 -22.34
N ARG A 276 7.73 -3.44 -21.86
CA ARG A 276 6.58 -2.87 -22.59
C ARG A 276 5.96 -1.72 -21.82
N VAL A 277 5.34 -0.78 -22.56
CA VAL A 277 4.38 0.19 -22.01
C VAL A 277 3.10 -0.57 -21.65
N LEU A 278 2.59 -0.33 -20.44
CA LEU A 278 1.33 -0.88 -19.93
C LEU A 278 0.27 0.23 -19.83
N PRO A 279 -1.04 -0.12 -19.78
CA PRO A 279 -2.08 0.82 -19.43
C PRO A 279 -2.16 1.05 -17.91
N TRP A 280 -2.66 2.22 -17.53
CA TRP A 280 -3.08 2.50 -16.16
C TRP A 280 -4.21 1.55 -15.74
N GLN A 281 -4.36 1.27 -14.45
CA GLN A 281 -5.34 0.29 -13.93
C GLN A 281 -6.34 0.97 -12.98
N SER A 282 -7.63 0.65 -13.11
CA SER A 282 -8.66 1.04 -12.14
C SER A 282 -8.57 0.19 -10.87
N TYR A 283 -8.81 0.82 -9.71
CA TYR A 283 -9.02 0.09 -8.45
C TYR A 283 -10.20 0.63 -7.64
N ASP A 284 -11.14 1.30 -8.32
CA ASP A 284 -12.16 2.14 -7.69
C ASP A 284 -13.25 1.35 -6.96
N ASN A 285 -13.45 0.08 -7.33
CA ASN A 285 -14.23 -0.88 -6.55
C ASN A 285 -13.63 -1.19 -5.15
N LEU A 286 -12.40 -0.75 -4.91
CA LEU A 286 -11.68 -0.74 -3.64
C LEU A 286 -10.91 0.60 -3.50
N GLN A 287 -11.52 1.74 -3.89
CA GLN A 287 -10.90 3.06 -4.06
C GLN A 287 -9.87 3.39 -2.94
N ALA A 288 -10.36 3.44 -1.69
CA ALA A 288 -9.61 3.69 -0.46
C ALA A 288 -8.49 2.67 -0.14
N ALA A 289 -8.35 1.58 -0.90
CA ALA A 289 -7.25 0.62 -0.79
C ALA A 289 -6.09 0.91 -1.76
N GLY A 290 -6.28 1.64 -2.87
CA GLY A 290 -5.20 1.78 -3.86
C GLY A 290 -5.42 2.59 -5.14
N SER A 291 -6.52 3.32 -5.34
CA SER A 291 -6.80 3.99 -6.62
C SER A 291 -6.10 5.34 -6.84
N MET A 292 -5.50 5.96 -5.80
CA MET A 292 -5.02 7.33 -5.90
C MET A 292 -3.92 7.54 -6.95
N VAL A 293 -3.94 8.75 -7.52
CA VAL A 293 -2.92 9.29 -8.42
C VAL A 293 -2.26 10.49 -7.73
N SER A 294 -0.93 10.59 -7.80
CA SER A 294 -0.20 11.73 -7.23
C SER A 294 1.18 11.89 -7.87
N ASN A 295 1.88 12.96 -7.51
CA ASN A 295 3.28 13.25 -7.86
C ASN A 295 4.11 13.49 -6.59
N VAL A 296 5.43 13.62 -6.71
CA VAL A 296 6.30 13.73 -5.52
C VAL A 296 6.25 15.10 -4.82
N MET A 297 5.86 16.19 -5.50
CA MET A 297 5.64 17.50 -4.85
C MET A 297 4.37 17.49 -3.99
N ASP A 298 3.26 17.00 -4.54
CA ASP A 298 2.00 16.87 -3.80
C ASP A 298 2.16 15.91 -2.62
N MET A 299 2.77 14.73 -2.82
CA MET A 299 3.09 13.79 -1.75
C MET A 299 4.01 14.40 -0.68
N ALA A 300 4.92 15.32 -1.03
CA ALA A 300 5.78 15.97 -0.05
C ALA A 300 4.98 16.84 0.94
N ASN A 301 3.94 17.54 0.49
CA ASN A 301 3.04 18.30 1.39
C ASN A 301 2.31 17.37 2.38
N TRP A 302 1.88 16.20 1.92
CA TRP A 302 1.34 15.15 2.79
C TRP A 302 2.35 14.64 3.83
N LEU A 303 3.61 14.40 3.44
CA LEU A 303 4.65 14.00 4.40
C LEU A 303 4.96 15.10 5.43
N ILE A 304 4.95 16.38 5.03
CA ILE A 304 5.11 17.53 5.94
C ILE A 304 4.01 17.51 7.01
N MET A 305 2.74 17.34 6.63
CA MET A 305 1.63 17.23 7.59
C MET A 305 1.81 16.06 8.57
N GLN A 306 2.27 14.90 8.09
CA GLN A 306 2.47 13.72 8.92
C GLN A 306 3.61 13.89 9.93
N VAL A 307 4.73 14.56 9.58
CA VAL A 307 5.80 14.86 10.55
C VAL A 307 5.46 16.02 11.49
N ASN A 308 4.51 16.87 11.11
CA ASN A 308 4.02 18.00 11.91
C ASN A 308 2.76 17.68 12.73
N ALA A 309 2.44 16.39 12.92
CA ALA A 309 1.31 15.94 13.71
C ALA A 309 -0.03 16.60 13.30
N GLY A 310 -0.26 16.72 11.99
CA GLY A 310 -1.52 17.19 11.43
C GLY A 310 -1.53 18.66 10.97
N ASP A 311 -0.49 19.44 11.23
CA ASP A 311 -0.38 20.82 10.73
C ASP A 311 0.32 20.91 9.37
N PHE A 312 -0.23 21.73 8.46
CA PHE A 312 0.42 22.14 7.22
C PHE A 312 0.26 23.66 7.03
N GLU A 313 1.37 24.39 7.01
CA GLU A 313 1.40 25.87 6.91
C GLU A 313 0.52 26.62 7.94
N GLY A 314 0.28 26.04 9.13
CA GLY A 314 -0.62 26.60 10.15
C GLY A 314 -2.09 26.19 9.98
N VAL A 315 -2.40 25.29 9.05
CA VAL A 315 -3.70 24.63 8.90
C VAL A 315 -3.64 23.25 9.55
N GLN A 316 -4.35 23.09 10.66
CA GLN A 316 -4.55 21.79 11.32
C GLN A 316 -5.54 20.95 10.48
N VAL A 317 -5.01 20.08 9.62
CA VAL A 317 -5.78 19.20 8.69
C VAL A 317 -6.39 18.00 9.43
N LEU A 318 -5.63 17.47 10.40
CA LEU A 318 -6.00 16.41 11.36
C LEU A 318 -5.52 16.83 12.75
N ASN A 319 -6.13 16.34 13.83
CA ASN A 319 -5.61 16.56 15.17
C ASN A 319 -4.32 15.74 15.43
N ALA A 320 -3.42 16.29 16.24
CA ALA A 320 -2.19 15.61 16.65
C ALA A 320 -2.42 14.24 17.31
N SER A 321 -3.52 14.08 18.07
CA SER A 321 -3.95 12.80 18.64
C SER A 321 -4.35 11.78 17.58
N THR A 322 -4.94 12.22 16.48
CA THR A 322 -5.40 11.37 15.38
C THR A 322 -4.23 10.89 14.53
N VAL A 323 -3.27 11.77 14.22
CA VAL A 323 -1.99 11.37 13.61
C VAL A 323 -1.19 10.43 14.53
N GLN A 324 -1.16 10.72 15.85
CA GLN A 324 -0.51 9.83 16.83
C GLN A 324 -1.15 8.43 16.86
N GLU A 325 -2.48 8.33 16.83
CA GLU A 325 -3.20 7.05 16.86
C GLU A 325 -3.04 6.26 15.56
N MET A 326 -2.99 6.94 14.41
CA MET A 326 -2.66 6.33 13.12
C MET A 326 -1.25 5.72 13.10
N HIS A 327 -0.28 6.39 13.73
CA HIS A 327 1.11 5.93 13.83
C HIS A 327 1.39 4.99 15.02
N ALA A 328 0.42 4.77 15.91
CA ALA A 328 0.55 3.86 17.04
C ALA A 328 0.57 2.39 16.59
N PRO A 329 1.34 1.48 17.24
CA PRO A 329 1.37 0.06 16.88
C PRO A 329 0.06 -0.64 17.25
N GLN A 330 -0.73 -1.04 16.24
CA GLN A 330 -2.06 -1.65 16.41
C GLN A 330 -2.04 -3.19 16.39
N ILE A 331 -1.03 -3.80 15.74
CA ILE A 331 -0.74 -5.25 15.74
C ILE A 331 0.72 -5.53 15.33
N SER A 332 1.29 -6.67 15.72
CA SER A 332 2.61 -7.13 15.24
C SER A 332 2.54 -7.63 13.80
N SER A 333 3.54 -7.30 12.98
CA SER A 333 3.61 -7.66 11.55
C SER A 333 5.02 -8.13 11.16
N GLN A 334 5.23 -8.43 9.87
CA GLN A 334 6.56 -8.75 9.31
C GLN A 334 7.22 -7.48 8.76
N SER A 335 8.56 -7.46 8.71
CA SER A 335 9.33 -6.35 8.12
C SER A 335 9.08 -6.22 6.62
N THR A 336 9.04 -4.98 6.16
CA THR A 336 8.95 -4.58 4.74
C THR A 336 10.12 -3.70 4.31
N PHE A 337 11.04 -3.39 5.23
CA PHE A 337 12.20 -2.53 4.99
C PHE A 337 13.52 -3.28 5.22
N LEU A 338 14.34 -3.40 4.17
CA LEU A 338 15.54 -4.24 4.15
C LEU A 338 16.64 -3.81 5.15
N PHE A 339 16.58 -2.57 5.61
CA PHE A 339 17.59 -1.94 6.48
C PHE A 339 17.05 -1.64 7.89
N THR A 340 15.96 -2.30 8.29
CA THR A 340 15.39 -2.24 9.64
C THR A 340 16.40 -2.71 10.72
N ASP A 341 16.33 -2.12 11.92
CA ASP A 341 17.16 -2.51 13.06
C ASP A 341 16.90 -3.99 13.44
N GLU A 342 17.93 -4.84 13.38
CA GLU A 342 17.80 -6.26 13.72
C GLU A 342 17.27 -6.50 15.15
N GLY A 343 16.35 -7.47 15.29
CA GLY A 343 15.79 -7.87 16.57
C GLY A 343 14.80 -6.88 17.20
N ARG A 344 14.45 -5.77 16.53
CA ARG A 344 13.38 -4.87 16.99
C ARG A 344 11.99 -5.43 16.67
N PRO A 345 10.95 -5.10 17.48
CA PRO A 345 9.57 -5.43 17.14
C PRO A 345 9.11 -4.66 15.90
N VAL A 346 8.56 -5.38 14.92
CA VAL A 346 7.84 -4.81 13.77
C VAL A 346 6.34 -4.88 14.00
N SER A 347 5.65 -3.83 13.59
CA SER A 347 4.24 -3.60 13.84
C SER A 347 3.55 -2.88 12.69
N TYR A 348 2.23 -2.88 12.66
CA TYR A 348 1.44 -2.09 11.73
C TYR A 348 0.50 -1.17 12.51
N GLY A 349 0.41 0.09 12.07
CA GLY A 349 -0.52 1.11 12.57
C GLY A 349 -1.80 1.13 11.75
N MET A 350 -2.37 2.30 11.51
CA MET A 350 -3.48 2.49 10.56
C MET A 350 -2.93 3.14 9.29
N GLY A 351 -2.71 2.32 8.27
CA GLY A 351 -2.14 2.74 6.98
C GLY A 351 -0.62 2.87 6.93
N TRP A 352 0.10 2.38 7.95
CA TRP A 352 1.57 2.50 8.06
C TRP A 352 2.20 1.24 8.67
N THR A 353 3.22 0.66 8.02
CA THR A 353 4.15 -0.26 8.69
C THR A 353 5.07 0.54 9.60
N ARG A 354 5.23 0.09 10.85
CA ARG A 354 6.06 0.70 11.88
C ARG A 354 7.19 -0.23 12.30
N GLU A 355 8.40 0.19 11.98
CA GLU A 355 9.67 -0.49 12.23
C GLU A 355 10.64 0.40 13.02
N THR A 356 11.95 0.15 12.96
CA THR A 356 12.98 1.00 13.59
C THR A 356 14.18 1.14 12.65
N PHE A 357 14.75 2.34 12.55
CA PHE A 357 15.96 2.62 11.77
C PHE A 357 16.93 3.47 12.59
N ASN A 358 18.12 2.95 12.86
CA ASN A 358 19.12 3.50 13.76
C ASN A 358 18.51 4.00 15.09
N GLY A 359 17.70 3.14 15.73
CA GLY A 359 17.02 3.44 16.98
C GLY A 359 15.87 4.46 16.93
N LYS A 360 15.50 4.99 15.75
CA LYS A 360 14.34 5.90 15.56
C LYS A 360 13.14 5.15 14.98
N THR A 361 11.93 5.66 15.21
CA THR A 361 10.70 5.11 14.63
C THR A 361 10.73 5.28 13.11
N TYR A 362 10.72 4.16 12.40
CA TYR A 362 10.59 4.15 10.95
C TYR A 362 9.14 3.85 10.59
N LEU A 363 8.44 4.80 9.97
CA LEU A 363 7.11 4.57 9.41
C LEU A 363 7.24 4.46 7.90
N SER A 364 6.54 3.52 7.26
CA SER A 364 6.47 3.48 5.80
C SER A 364 5.19 2.83 5.28
N HIS A 365 4.83 3.12 4.03
CA HIS A 365 3.87 2.31 3.30
C HIS A 365 4.23 2.20 1.81
N GLY A 366 4.45 0.96 1.36
CA GLY A 366 4.68 0.64 -0.05
C GLY A 366 3.39 0.65 -0.87
N GLY A 367 3.50 1.04 -2.13
CA GLY A 367 2.45 1.09 -3.11
C GLY A 367 2.83 0.30 -4.36
N GLY A 368 1.82 -0.21 -5.05
CA GLY A 368 2.00 -1.02 -6.25
C GLY A 368 0.71 -1.09 -7.05
N ILE A 369 0.76 -0.56 -8.27
CA ILE A 369 -0.11 -0.91 -9.41
C ILE A 369 0.82 -1.47 -10.50
N PHE A 370 0.27 -2.13 -11.53
CA PHE A 370 1.07 -2.67 -12.64
C PHE A 370 1.99 -1.61 -13.25
N GLY A 371 3.29 -1.89 -13.27
CA GLY A 371 4.35 -0.96 -13.68
C GLY A 371 4.49 0.33 -12.86
N PHE A 372 3.80 0.47 -11.73
CA PHE A 372 3.86 1.64 -10.83
C PHE A 372 4.09 1.22 -9.36
N PRO A 373 5.35 0.94 -8.95
CA PRO A 373 5.72 0.86 -7.56
C PRO A 373 5.92 2.27 -6.97
N ALA A 374 5.38 2.45 -5.77
CA ALA A 374 5.43 3.69 -5.01
C ALA A 374 5.92 3.40 -3.58
N TYR A 375 6.45 4.42 -2.91
CA TYR A 375 6.90 4.30 -1.54
C TYR A 375 6.82 5.65 -0.83
N ALA A 376 6.35 5.63 0.41
CA ALA A 376 6.42 6.76 1.34
C ALA A 376 7.00 6.28 2.67
N ALA A 377 7.93 7.03 3.25
CA ALA A 377 8.52 6.74 4.56
C ALA A 377 8.83 8.00 5.37
N LEU A 378 8.86 7.86 6.71
CA LEU A 378 9.06 8.93 7.68
C LEU A 378 10.01 8.52 8.80
N LEU A 379 10.78 9.50 9.31
CA LEU A 379 11.43 9.47 10.62
C LEU A 379 10.90 10.65 11.46
N PRO A 380 9.79 10.46 12.21
CA PRO A 380 9.14 11.54 12.96
C PRO A 380 10.07 12.22 13.98
N GLU A 381 10.98 11.49 14.62
CA GLU A 381 11.92 12.05 15.62
C GLU A 381 13.02 12.95 15.04
N ILE A 382 13.05 13.18 13.72
CA ILE A 382 13.85 14.24 13.07
C ILE A 382 13.04 15.04 12.04
N LYS A 383 11.70 14.94 12.07
CA LYS A 383 10.78 15.49 11.06
C LYS A 383 11.22 15.25 9.60
N ALA A 384 11.79 14.09 9.29
CA ALA A 384 12.20 13.75 7.93
C ALA A 384 11.17 12.83 7.26
N GLY A 385 11.01 12.99 5.95
CA GLY A 385 10.20 12.10 5.13
C GLY A 385 10.74 11.97 3.71
N ILE A 386 10.40 10.87 3.04
CA ILE A 386 10.73 10.64 1.63
C ILE A 386 9.57 9.98 0.90
N VAL A 387 9.37 10.38 -0.35
CA VAL A 387 8.51 9.70 -1.32
C VAL A 387 9.34 9.33 -2.54
N VAL A 388 9.14 8.12 -3.04
CA VAL A 388 9.74 7.59 -4.28
C VAL A 388 8.63 6.98 -5.13
N LEU A 389 8.45 7.47 -6.35
CA LEU A 389 7.48 6.97 -7.34
C LEU A 389 8.26 6.54 -8.59
N ALA A 390 7.97 5.37 -9.16
CA ALA A 390 8.62 4.91 -10.39
C ALA A 390 7.62 4.35 -11.39
N ASN A 391 7.99 4.33 -12.68
CA ASN A 391 7.13 3.86 -13.77
C ASN A 391 7.61 2.56 -14.43
N GLY A 392 8.37 1.74 -13.71
CA GLY A 392 8.58 0.33 -14.05
C GLY A 392 8.55 -0.51 -12.78
N SER A 393 8.43 -1.84 -12.89
CA SER A 393 8.60 -2.75 -11.74
C SER A 393 9.41 -4.00 -12.10
N THR A 394 9.84 -4.73 -11.06
CA THR A 394 10.40 -6.11 -11.11
C THR A 394 9.65 -7.08 -10.19
N TRP A 395 8.47 -6.67 -9.68
CA TRP A 395 7.61 -7.37 -8.71
C TRP A 395 8.27 -7.94 -7.44
N THR A 396 9.51 -7.54 -7.15
CA THR A 396 10.22 -7.82 -5.90
C THR A 396 9.81 -6.84 -4.79
N PRO A 397 9.80 -7.26 -3.51
CA PRO A 397 9.52 -6.37 -2.38
C PRO A 397 10.62 -5.31 -2.18
N TYR A 398 11.78 -5.52 -2.80
CA TYR A 398 12.90 -4.59 -2.82
C TYR A 398 13.07 -4.02 -4.23
N TYR A 399 13.27 -2.70 -4.28
CA TYR A 399 13.26 -1.84 -5.46
C TYR A 399 13.97 -0.51 -5.06
N PRO A 400 14.41 0.38 -5.98
CA PRO A 400 15.24 1.54 -5.64
C PRO A 400 14.76 2.45 -4.51
N HIS A 401 13.46 2.45 -4.20
CA HIS A 401 12.92 3.16 -3.03
C HIS A 401 13.57 2.73 -1.70
N GLN A 402 14.03 1.49 -1.58
CA GLN A 402 14.64 0.95 -0.36
C GLN A 402 16.01 1.60 -0.11
N GLU A 403 16.96 1.50 -1.05
CA GLU A 403 18.30 2.04 -0.83
C GLU A 403 18.35 3.57 -0.93
N ILE A 404 17.49 4.19 -1.74
CA ILE A 404 17.37 5.66 -1.79
C ILE A 404 16.87 6.17 -0.43
N THR A 405 15.86 5.53 0.18
CA THR A 405 15.38 5.89 1.53
C THR A 405 16.47 5.68 2.59
N ALA A 406 17.14 4.54 2.59
CA ALA A 406 18.20 4.24 3.54
C ALA A 406 19.37 5.24 3.43
N ARG A 407 19.82 5.56 2.21
CA ARG A 407 20.82 6.61 1.97
C ARG A 407 20.36 7.96 2.50
N VAL A 408 19.17 8.42 2.12
CA VAL A 408 18.67 9.74 2.52
C VAL A 408 18.59 9.86 4.03
N PHE A 409 18.02 8.86 4.71
CA PHE A 409 17.90 8.88 6.17
C PHE A 409 19.26 8.74 6.88
N SER A 410 20.18 7.89 6.41
CA SER A 410 21.55 7.82 6.94
C SER A 410 22.30 9.15 6.80
N ARG A 411 22.15 9.83 5.65
CA ARG A 411 22.78 11.14 5.41
C ARG A 411 22.17 12.25 6.27
N LEU A 412 20.85 12.29 6.42
CA LEU A 412 20.20 13.23 7.35
C LEU A 412 20.58 12.97 8.82
N LEU A 413 20.85 11.71 9.19
CA LEU A 413 21.29 11.29 10.52
C LEU A 413 22.81 11.39 10.77
N ASP A 414 23.62 11.84 9.80
CA ASP A 414 25.09 11.95 9.90
C ASP A 414 25.82 10.61 10.11
N LEU A 415 25.31 9.53 9.50
CA LEU A 415 25.87 8.18 9.61
C LEU A 415 26.92 7.92 8.52
N GLU A 416 27.75 6.89 8.75
CA GLU A 416 28.62 6.36 7.70
C GLU A 416 27.77 5.79 6.55
N ASP A 417 28.29 5.92 5.32
CA ASP A 417 27.55 5.54 4.11
C ASP A 417 27.82 4.08 3.76
N GLU A 418 26.85 3.19 3.99
CA GLU A 418 26.92 1.78 3.58
C GLU A 418 26.69 1.62 2.07
N ASP A 419 27.05 0.45 1.53
CA ASP A 419 26.62 0.03 0.20
C ASP A 419 25.17 -0.50 0.24
N TRP A 420 24.25 0.42 0.50
CA TRP A 420 22.80 0.17 0.53
C TRP A 420 22.32 -0.51 -0.77
N LYS A 421 22.91 -0.13 -1.92
CA LYS A 421 22.47 -0.59 -3.24
C LYS A 421 22.88 -2.03 -3.52
N SER A 422 24.15 -2.38 -3.35
CA SER A 422 24.58 -3.77 -3.55
C SER A 422 23.83 -4.73 -2.62
N ARG A 423 23.49 -4.31 -1.39
CA ARG A 423 22.64 -5.08 -0.47
C ARG A 423 21.21 -5.25 -1.01
N ALA A 424 20.56 -4.18 -1.48
CA ALA A 424 19.23 -4.24 -2.08
C ALA A 424 19.18 -5.10 -3.35
N MET A 425 20.13 -4.92 -4.27
CA MET A 425 20.22 -5.69 -5.51
C MET A 425 20.56 -7.17 -5.25
N THR A 426 21.45 -7.47 -4.30
CA THR A 426 21.76 -8.86 -3.92
C THR A 426 20.54 -9.57 -3.36
N GLN A 427 19.79 -8.93 -2.46
CA GLN A 427 18.57 -9.52 -1.90
C GLN A 427 17.47 -9.68 -2.95
N THR A 428 17.33 -8.72 -3.87
CA THR A 428 16.42 -8.80 -5.02
C THR A 428 16.76 -9.99 -5.91
N LYS A 429 18.03 -10.13 -6.30
CA LYS A 429 18.51 -11.24 -7.12
C LYS A 429 18.30 -12.59 -6.44
N ALA A 430 18.52 -12.68 -5.12
CA ALA A 430 18.25 -13.90 -4.35
C ALA A 430 16.76 -14.26 -4.29
N ILE A 431 15.84 -13.29 -4.38
CA ILE A 431 14.39 -13.55 -4.49
C ILE A 431 14.05 -14.05 -5.90
N LEU A 432 14.56 -13.39 -6.95
CA LEU A 432 14.34 -13.82 -8.34
C LEU A 432 14.89 -15.23 -8.58
N GLU A 433 16.09 -15.55 -8.07
CA GLU A 433 16.67 -16.90 -8.15
C GLU A 433 15.84 -17.96 -7.39
N GLN A 434 15.11 -17.59 -6.33
CA GLN A 434 14.18 -18.49 -5.64
C GLN A 434 12.89 -18.71 -6.46
N VAL A 435 12.39 -17.66 -7.10
CA VAL A 435 11.23 -17.73 -8.02
C VAL A 435 11.57 -18.63 -9.22
N ASP A 436 12.74 -18.43 -9.85
CA ASP A 436 13.25 -19.28 -10.94
C ASP A 436 13.41 -20.74 -10.49
N GLN A 437 13.86 -21.00 -9.26
CA GLN A 437 13.94 -22.35 -8.69
C GLN A 437 12.57 -23.00 -8.46
N ILE A 438 11.55 -22.23 -8.07
CA ILE A 438 10.17 -22.72 -7.95
C ILE A 438 9.61 -23.08 -9.33
N PHE A 439 9.83 -22.24 -10.35
CA PHE A 439 9.48 -22.55 -11.74
C PHE A 439 10.18 -23.81 -12.25
N ALA A 440 11.50 -23.91 -12.09
CA ALA A 440 12.28 -25.08 -12.50
C ALA A 440 11.87 -26.36 -11.77
N ALA A 441 11.40 -26.26 -10.52
CA ALA A 441 10.85 -27.40 -9.77
C ALA A 441 9.46 -27.83 -10.27
N GLN A 442 8.60 -26.89 -10.69
CA GLN A 442 7.35 -27.22 -11.38
C GLN A 442 7.61 -27.86 -12.75
N ASP A 443 8.57 -27.32 -13.51
CA ASP A 443 9.01 -27.88 -14.80
C ASP A 443 9.52 -29.32 -14.65
N ALA A 444 10.38 -29.58 -13.67
CA ALA A 444 10.93 -30.91 -13.38
C ALA A 444 9.90 -31.91 -12.82
N ALA A 445 8.74 -31.45 -12.35
CA ALA A 445 7.62 -32.29 -11.90
C ALA A 445 6.62 -32.63 -13.02
N ARG A 446 6.76 -32.02 -14.21
CA ARG A 446 5.86 -32.22 -15.36
C ARG A 446 5.90 -33.67 -15.86
N ALA A 447 4.74 -34.20 -16.22
CA ALA A 447 4.65 -35.43 -17.02
C ALA A 447 4.73 -35.06 -18.51
N GLU A 448 5.91 -35.23 -19.10
CA GLU A 448 6.15 -34.93 -20.53
C GLU A 448 5.29 -35.80 -21.47
N ASN A 449 4.97 -35.26 -22.65
CA ASN A 449 4.30 -35.96 -23.75
C ASN A 449 2.93 -36.59 -23.37
N THR A 450 2.25 -36.00 -22.40
CA THR A 450 0.86 -36.32 -22.04
C THR A 450 -0.11 -35.58 -22.94
N GLU A 451 -1.30 -36.14 -23.14
CA GLU A 451 -2.44 -35.48 -23.78
C GLU A 451 -3.49 -35.12 -22.72
N THR A 452 -4.45 -34.27 -23.07
CA THR A 452 -5.65 -34.02 -22.26
C THR A 452 -6.54 -35.25 -22.20
N THR A 453 -7.28 -35.46 -21.10
CA THR A 453 -8.17 -36.63 -20.94
C THR A 453 -9.32 -36.61 -21.97
N LEU A 454 -9.77 -35.42 -22.37
CA LEU A 454 -10.81 -35.19 -23.37
C LEU A 454 -10.26 -34.42 -24.58
N PRO A 455 -10.99 -34.32 -25.70
CA PRO A 455 -10.70 -33.35 -26.75
C PRO A 455 -10.81 -31.90 -26.22
N LEU A 456 -10.00 -30.98 -26.74
CA LEU A 456 -9.98 -29.58 -26.29
C LEU A 456 -11.37 -28.89 -26.33
N SER A 457 -12.28 -29.34 -27.20
CA SER A 457 -13.68 -28.84 -27.27
C SER A 457 -14.43 -28.95 -25.95
N GLU A 458 -14.17 -29.98 -25.15
CA GLU A 458 -14.89 -30.25 -23.89
C GLU A 458 -14.41 -29.37 -22.73
N TYR A 459 -13.31 -28.63 -22.91
CA TYR A 459 -12.78 -27.66 -21.95
C TYR A 459 -13.26 -26.23 -22.25
N LEU A 460 -13.87 -25.99 -23.42
CA LEU A 460 -14.37 -24.68 -23.84
C LEU A 460 -15.73 -24.36 -23.21
N GLY A 461 -16.07 -23.08 -23.13
CA GLY A 461 -17.34 -22.59 -22.59
C GLY A 461 -17.17 -21.69 -21.37
N THR A 462 -18.29 -21.34 -20.74
CA THR A 462 -18.32 -20.43 -19.59
C THR A 462 -18.20 -21.19 -18.28
N TYR A 463 -17.30 -20.71 -17.41
CA TYR A 463 -17.05 -21.23 -16.07
C TYR A 463 -17.48 -20.19 -15.04
N THR A 464 -18.16 -20.62 -13.98
CA THR A 464 -18.75 -19.75 -12.96
C THR A 464 -18.26 -20.07 -11.56
N SER A 465 -18.12 -19.02 -10.75
CA SER A 465 -17.89 -19.08 -9.31
C SER A 465 -18.82 -18.09 -8.61
N ASP A 466 -19.52 -18.55 -7.56
CA ASP A 466 -20.44 -17.71 -6.76
C ASP A 466 -19.71 -16.50 -6.16
N VAL A 467 -18.42 -16.68 -5.87
CA VAL A 467 -17.54 -15.65 -5.32
C VAL A 467 -16.87 -14.86 -6.44
N SER A 468 -16.31 -15.57 -7.43
CA SER A 468 -15.37 -15.01 -8.41
C SER A 468 -16.00 -14.64 -9.77
N GLY A 469 -17.32 -14.73 -9.92
CA GLY A 469 -18.00 -14.38 -11.17
C GLY A 469 -17.76 -15.37 -12.32
N PRO A 470 -18.14 -15.00 -13.57
CA PRO A 470 -17.95 -15.82 -14.76
C PRO A 470 -16.71 -15.43 -15.57
N PHE A 471 -16.09 -16.42 -16.22
CA PHE A 471 -15.21 -16.23 -17.38
C PHE A 471 -15.53 -17.26 -18.47
N THR A 472 -15.05 -17.02 -19.69
CA THR A 472 -15.21 -17.96 -20.81
C THR A 472 -13.86 -18.43 -21.32
N ILE A 473 -13.77 -19.73 -21.61
CA ILE A 473 -12.66 -20.37 -22.33
C ILE A 473 -13.06 -20.61 -23.79
N PHE A 474 -12.20 -20.23 -24.72
CA PHE A 474 -12.44 -20.33 -26.16
C PHE A 474 -11.15 -20.49 -26.95
N MET A 475 -11.26 -20.78 -28.25
CA MET A 475 -10.13 -20.82 -29.18
C MET A 475 -10.03 -19.52 -29.99
N ASP A 476 -8.84 -18.90 -30.00
CA ASP A 476 -8.45 -17.79 -30.86
C ASP A 476 -7.45 -18.32 -31.90
N GLY A 477 -7.98 -18.80 -33.03
CA GLY A 477 -7.22 -19.57 -34.01
C GLY A 477 -6.83 -20.94 -33.46
N ASP A 478 -5.53 -21.17 -33.31
CA ASP A 478 -4.92 -22.38 -32.76
C ASP A 478 -4.65 -22.29 -31.24
N ARG A 479 -4.88 -21.13 -30.61
CA ARG A 479 -4.54 -20.89 -29.21
C ARG A 479 -5.78 -20.90 -28.32
N MET A 480 -5.73 -21.67 -27.23
CA MET A 480 -6.77 -21.69 -26.20
C MET A 480 -6.59 -20.47 -25.28
N ARG A 481 -7.70 -19.82 -24.88
CA ARG A 481 -7.67 -18.56 -24.15
C ARG A 481 -8.75 -18.47 -23.09
N LEU A 482 -8.47 -17.72 -22.03
CA LEU A 482 -9.40 -17.38 -20.94
C LEU A 482 -9.69 -15.87 -20.98
N GLN A 483 -10.96 -15.49 -20.81
CA GLN A 483 -11.41 -14.08 -20.79
C GLN A 483 -12.58 -13.91 -19.80
N PHE A 484 -12.42 -13.03 -18.81
CA PHE A 484 -13.55 -12.54 -17.99
C PHE A 484 -14.42 -11.61 -18.84
N GLU A 485 -15.72 -11.55 -18.54
CA GLU A 485 -16.64 -10.64 -19.24
C GLU A 485 -16.32 -9.17 -18.92
N GLY A 486 -16.52 -8.29 -19.92
CA GLY A 486 -16.20 -6.85 -19.87
C GLY A 486 -15.12 -6.43 -20.86
N VAL A 487 -15.23 -5.23 -21.41
CA VAL A 487 -14.16 -4.61 -22.21
C VAL A 487 -12.96 -4.39 -21.30
N GLY A 488 -11.79 -4.89 -21.67
CA GLY A 488 -10.59 -4.73 -20.86
C GLY A 488 -10.53 -5.56 -19.57
N ALA A 489 -11.42 -6.54 -19.40
CA ALA A 489 -11.35 -7.47 -18.28
C ALA A 489 -10.10 -8.40 -18.37
N PHE A 490 -9.81 -9.10 -17.28
CA PHE A 490 -8.71 -10.06 -17.18
C PHE A 490 -8.77 -11.11 -18.29
N SER A 491 -7.63 -11.36 -18.95
CA SER A 491 -7.53 -12.39 -19.99
C SER A 491 -6.11 -12.92 -20.18
N GLY A 492 -6.02 -14.10 -20.77
CA GLY A 492 -4.73 -14.73 -21.04
C GLY A 492 -4.80 -15.92 -22.00
N GLU A 493 -3.62 -16.37 -22.41
CA GLU A 493 -3.38 -17.58 -23.19
C GLU A 493 -3.29 -18.79 -22.25
N LEU A 494 -3.89 -19.91 -22.65
CA LEU A 494 -3.81 -21.20 -21.96
C LEU A 494 -2.97 -22.16 -22.79
N GLU A 495 -1.74 -22.43 -22.37
CA GLU A 495 -0.86 -23.40 -23.01
C GLU A 495 -0.94 -24.75 -22.28
N HIS A 496 -1.01 -25.86 -23.01
CA HIS A 496 -1.11 -27.18 -22.40
C HIS A 496 0.13 -27.53 -21.57
N TRP A 497 -0.09 -27.92 -20.32
CA TRP A 497 0.98 -28.25 -19.38
C TRP A 497 1.18 -29.77 -19.29
N HIS A 498 0.34 -30.49 -18.55
CA HIS A 498 0.29 -31.95 -18.61
C HIS A 498 -1.06 -32.46 -18.16
N HIS A 499 -1.49 -33.61 -18.70
CA HIS A 499 -2.83 -34.15 -18.47
C HIS A 499 -3.91 -33.08 -18.66
N ASP A 500 -4.74 -32.83 -17.65
CA ASP A 500 -5.82 -31.84 -17.63
C ASP A 500 -5.39 -30.48 -17.04
N GLU A 501 -4.09 -30.15 -17.08
CA GLU A 501 -3.54 -28.87 -16.61
C GLU A 501 -2.99 -27.99 -17.74
N PHE A 502 -3.16 -26.67 -17.58
CA PHE A 502 -2.68 -25.64 -18.51
C PHE A 502 -1.94 -24.54 -17.75
N ARG A 503 -0.95 -23.88 -18.39
CA ARG A 503 -0.32 -22.65 -17.89
C ARG A 503 -1.05 -21.42 -18.42
N LEU A 504 -1.37 -20.49 -17.52
CA LEU A 504 -2.00 -19.21 -17.84
C LEU A 504 -0.95 -18.11 -18.05
N PHE A 505 -0.89 -17.56 -19.25
CA PHE A 505 -0.07 -16.38 -19.58
C PHE A 505 -0.97 -15.15 -19.74
N PHE A 506 -0.86 -14.20 -18.79
CA PHE A 506 -1.70 -13.00 -18.73
C PHE A 506 -1.37 -11.99 -19.85
N ASP A 507 -2.39 -11.45 -20.52
CA ASP A 507 -2.25 -10.47 -21.61
C ASP A 507 -1.69 -9.11 -21.15
N GLY A 508 -1.91 -8.72 -19.88
CA GLY A 508 -1.63 -7.37 -19.38
C GLY A 508 -0.19 -7.06 -18.99
N GLY A 509 0.77 -7.94 -19.31
CA GLY A 509 2.16 -7.51 -19.53
C GLY A 509 3.15 -7.60 -18.37
N ASP A 510 3.07 -8.63 -17.51
CA ASP A 510 4.28 -9.17 -16.89
C ASP A 510 4.28 -10.71 -16.79
N GLY A 511 5.36 -11.32 -17.29
CA GLY A 511 5.51 -12.79 -17.28
C GLY A 511 5.70 -13.37 -15.87
N GLN A 512 6.17 -12.54 -14.93
CA GLN A 512 6.59 -12.97 -13.59
C GLN A 512 5.46 -13.03 -12.56
N ALA A 513 4.47 -12.14 -12.61
CA ALA A 513 3.46 -12.08 -11.54
C ALA A 513 2.45 -13.24 -11.59
N TYR A 514 2.15 -13.76 -12.80
CA TYR A 514 1.13 -14.80 -12.99
C TYR A 514 1.55 -16.03 -13.82
N GLY A 515 2.76 -16.07 -14.41
CA GLY A 515 3.24 -17.22 -15.19
C GLY A 515 3.35 -18.56 -14.45
N SER A 516 3.19 -18.55 -13.12
CA SER A 516 3.11 -19.74 -12.24
C SER A 516 1.68 -20.27 -12.06
N SER A 517 0.67 -19.60 -12.64
CA SER A 517 -0.74 -19.95 -12.47
C SER A 517 -1.12 -21.14 -13.34
N LEU A 518 -1.19 -22.31 -12.70
CA LEU A 518 -1.77 -23.50 -13.30
C LEU A 518 -3.31 -23.41 -13.28
N VAL A 519 -3.91 -23.91 -14.35
CA VAL A 519 -5.35 -24.07 -14.54
C VAL A 519 -5.64 -25.56 -14.61
N THR A 520 -6.05 -26.13 -13.48
CA THR A 520 -6.21 -27.58 -13.31
C THR A 520 -7.67 -27.95 -13.44
N PHE A 521 -8.02 -28.69 -14.49
CA PHE A 521 -9.37 -29.19 -14.71
C PHE A 521 -9.55 -30.53 -13.99
N THR A 522 -10.73 -30.77 -13.41
CA THR A 522 -11.11 -32.09 -12.90
C THR A 522 -12.11 -32.72 -13.85
N VAL A 523 -11.67 -33.72 -14.62
CA VAL A 523 -12.56 -34.59 -15.41
C VAL A 523 -13.13 -35.70 -14.51
N ASP A 524 -14.38 -36.09 -14.74
CA ASP A 524 -15.08 -37.13 -13.98
C ASP A 524 -15.16 -38.48 -14.72
N THR A 525 -15.71 -39.51 -14.04
CA THR A 525 -15.84 -40.87 -14.59
C THR A 525 -16.92 -41.01 -15.69
N GLN A 526 -17.56 -39.92 -16.10
CA GLN A 526 -18.47 -39.86 -17.25
C GLN A 526 -17.86 -39.11 -18.44
N GLU A 527 -16.53 -38.86 -18.40
CA GLU A 527 -15.78 -38.12 -19.43
C GLU A 527 -16.27 -36.66 -19.57
N THR A 528 -16.65 -36.04 -18.44
CA THR A 528 -17.10 -34.63 -18.38
C THR A 528 -16.20 -33.77 -17.49
N VAL A 529 -15.98 -32.50 -17.87
CA VAL A 529 -15.36 -31.51 -16.98
C VAL A 529 -16.33 -31.18 -15.84
N LYS A 530 -15.89 -31.41 -14.59
CA LYS A 530 -16.70 -31.21 -13.38
C LYS A 530 -16.43 -29.86 -12.70
N GLN A 531 -15.17 -29.42 -12.72
CA GLN A 531 -14.70 -28.19 -12.11
C GLN A 531 -13.33 -27.81 -12.69
N LEU A 532 -12.93 -26.56 -12.44
CA LEU A 532 -11.65 -25.98 -12.80
C LEU A 532 -11.10 -25.25 -11.57
N GLU A 533 -9.84 -25.46 -11.22
CA GLU A 533 -9.12 -24.68 -10.21
C GLU A 533 -8.16 -23.70 -10.91
N LEU A 534 -8.32 -22.40 -10.63
CA LEU A 534 -7.61 -21.30 -11.29
C LEU A 534 -6.54 -20.70 -10.36
N GLY A 535 -5.73 -21.56 -9.74
CA GLY A 535 -4.75 -21.17 -8.72
C GLY A 535 -5.32 -20.24 -7.65
N ALA A 536 -4.69 -19.08 -7.44
CA ALA A 536 -5.13 -18.08 -6.47
C ALA A 536 -6.53 -17.49 -6.74
N PHE A 537 -7.12 -17.73 -7.93
CA PHE A 537 -8.44 -17.23 -8.30
C PHE A 537 -9.60 -18.18 -7.96
N GLY A 538 -9.31 -19.35 -7.38
CA GLY A 538 -10.28 -20.26 -6.78
C GLY A 538 -10.89 -21.29 -7.74
N VAL A 539 -11.94 -21.97 -7.26
CA VAL A 539 -12.61 -23.06 -7.99
C VAL A 539 -13.85 -22.55 -8.72
N TYR A 540 -13.99 -22.95 -9.98
CA TYR A 540 -15.11 -22.64 -10.87
C TYR A 540 -15.73 -23.96 -11.38
N ARG A 541 -16.96 -23.88 -11.90
CA ARG A 541 -17.67 -25.01 -12.53
C ARG A 541 -18.19 -24.60 -13.91
N PRO A 542 -18.31 -25.52 -14.88
CA PRO A 542 -19.00 -25.20 -16.13
C PRO A 542 -20.42 -24.69 -15.85
N ALA A 543 -20.84 -23.67 -16.60
CA ALA A 543 -22.22 -23.20 -16.57
C ALA A 543 -23.15 -24.31 -17.08
N THR A 544 -24.18 -24.66 -16.30
CA THR A 544 -25.25 -25.55 -16.74
C THR A 544 -26.05 -24.88 -17.86
N GLN A 545 -26.20 -25.56 -19.00
CA GLN A 545 -27.09 -25.17 -20.10
C GLN A 545 -28.58 -25.36 -19.72
#